data_AF-A0A5N3VGQ7-F1
#
_entry.id   AF-A0A5N3VGQ7-F1
#
_cell.length_a   1.000
_cell.length_b   1.000
_cell.length_c   1.000
_cell.angle_alpha   90.00
_cell.angle_beta   90.00
_cell.angle_gamma   90.00
#
_symmetry.space_group_name_H-M   'P 1'
#
loop_
_entity.id
_entity.type
_entity.pdbx_description
1 polymer ?
#
loop_
_entity_poly.entity_id
_entity_poly.type
_entity_poly.pdbx_seq_one_letter_code
_entity_poly.pdbx_strand_id
1 'polypeptide(L)'
;MIVKGSRATLRRVFNHFNRLRDDEWWGDRKDLAITGIICSHTQNKIKGVSLGFHYKIRSLYTHFPIYAITQKTCSLVWMWPDIACSVSQAQGDELILEGGGSRGTSNSAASIQRPPTVKKPGYQTYLWMASIVSERGTVLQTDE
;
A
#
# COMPACT_ATOMS: atom_id res chain seq x y z
N MET A 1 -9.30 12.58 12.61
CA MET A 1 -10.23 12.35 11.50
C MET A 1 -10.59 10.87 11.36
N ILE A 2 -11.87 10.55 11.51
CA ILE A 2 -12.45 9.22 11.29
C ILE A 2 -13.30 9.32 10.02
N VAL A 3 -13.08 8.43 9.07
CA VAL A 3 -13.89 8.32 7.85
C VAL A 3 -14.56 6.95 7.88
N LYS A 4 -15.89 6.93 7.78
CA LYS A 4 -16.71 5.71 7.74
C LYS A 4 -17.30 5.55 6.35
N GLY A 5 -17.50 4.33 5.92
CA GLY A 5 -18.28 4.01 4.73
C GLY A 5 -18.46 2.52 4.58
N SER A 6 -18.88 2.09 3.39
CA SER A 6 -19.44 0.76 3.16
C SER A 6 -18.46 -0.39 3.44
N ARG A 7 -17.17 -0.22 3.11
CA ARG A 7 -16.18 -1.31 3.21
C ARG A 7 -15.31 -1.26 4.46
N ALA A 8 -15.04 -0.07 5.00
CA ALA A 8 -14.12 0.08 6.12
C ALA A 8 -14.36 1.37 6.91
N THR A 9 -13.83 1.41 8.13
CA THR A 9 -13.72 2.63 8.92
C THR A 9 -12.25 2.99 9.12
N LEU A 10 -11.81 4.12 8.57
CA LEU A 10 -10.42 4.57 8.62
C LEU A 10 -10.23 5.72 9.60
N ARG A 11 -9.55 5.46 10.71
CA ARG A 11 -9.13 6.47 11.69
C ARG A 11 -7.71 6.95 11.43
N ARG A 12 -7.48 8.26 11.48
CA ARG A 12 -6.14 8.87 11.54
C ARG A 12 -6.15 10.14 12.36
N VAL A 13 -5.10 10.32 13.14
CA VAL A 13 -4.88 11.48 14.00
C VAL A 13 -3.69 12.27 13.44
N PHE A 14 -3.81 13.60 13.42
CA PHE A 14 -2.81 14.51 12.87
C PHE A 14 -2.21 15.40 13.99
N ASN A 15 -1.62 14.77 15.01
CA ASN A 15 -1.06 15.50 16.17
C ASN A 15 0.22 16.29 15.85
N HIS A 16 0.86 16.06 14.71
CA HIS A 16 2.09 16.73 14.31
C HIS A 16 1.85 18.10 13.63
N PHE A 17 0.59 18.48 13.41
CA PHE A 17 0.21 19.76 12.80
C PHE A 17 -0.43 20.71 13.81
N ASN A 18 0.10 20.77 15.04
CA ASN A 18 -0.47 21.60 16.11
C ASN A 18 -0.52 23.11 15.80
N ARG A 19 0.20 23.60 14.77
CA ARG A 19 0.18 25.00 14.34
C ARG A 19 -1.04 25.41 13.53
N LEU A 20 -1.81 24.47 12.98
CA LEU A 20 -3.01 24.78 12.18
C LEU A 20 -4.27 25.04 13.04
N ARG A 21 -4.14 25.07 14.37
CA ARG A 21 -5.27 25.32 15.29
C ARG A 21 -5.44 26.79 15.65
N ASP A 22 -4.41 27.58 15.45
CA ASP A 22 -4.50 29.02 15.66
C ASP A 22 -5.25 29.58 14.45
N ASP A 23 -6.37 30.28 14.69
CA ASP A 23 -7.30 30.84 13.70
C ASP A 23 -6.66 32.00 12.91
N GLU A 24 -5.44 31.82 12.42
CA GLU A 24 -4.71 32.77 11.62
C GLU A 24 -5.04 32.49 10.14
N TRP A 25 -5.85 33.37 9.55
CA TRP A 25 -6.35 33.24 8.18
C TRP A 25 -5.24 33.38 7.13
N TRP A 26 -4.04 33.79 7.55
CA TRP A 26 -2.84 33.98 6.73
C TRP A 26 -1.75 33.02 7.17
N GLY A 27 -1.92 31.74 6.82
CA GLY A 27 -0.89 30.73 7.06
C GLY A 27 0.35 30.96 6.20
N ASP A 28 1.53 30.62 6.74
CA ASP A 28 2.78 30.61 6.00
C ASP A 28 2.70 29.63 4.80
N ARG A 29 3.65 29.73 3.86
CA ARG A 29 3.76 28.76 2.74
C ARG A 29 3.80 27.30 3.22
N LYS A 30 4.32 27.06 4.43
CA LYS A 30 4.38 25.74 5.07
C LYS A 30 2.99 25.25 5.51
N ASP A 31 2.14 26.13 5.99
CA ASP A 31 0.79 25.80 6.46
C ASP A 31 -0.15 25.48 5.28
N LEU A 32 0.03 26.19 4.17
CA LEU A 32 -0.64 25.86 2.91
C LEU A 32 -0.24 24.46 2.40
N ALA A 33 1.06 24.13 2.47
CA ALA A 33 1.55 22.81 2.08
C ALA A 33 0.97 21.69 2.97
N ILE A 34 0.88 21.92 4.28
CA ILE A 34 0.26 20.96 5.22
C ILE A 34 -1.22 20.77 4.90
N THR A 35 -1.95 21.84 4.60
CA THR A 35 -3.36 21.78 4.21
C THR A 35 -3.56 20.91 2.96
N GLY A 36 -2.68 21.04 1.96
CA GLY A 36 -2.68 20.17 0.79
C GLY A 36 -2.42 18.69 1.12
N ILE A 37 -1.52 18.40 2.06
CA ILE A 37 -1.26 17.04 2.54
C ILE A 37 -2.49 16.46 3.25
N ILE A 38 -3.19 17.25 4.08
CA ILE A 38 -4.41 16.80 4.77
C ILE A 38 -5.53 16.55 3.76
N CYS A 39 -5.72 17.45 2.78
CA CYS A 39 -6.72 17.33 1.73
C CYS A 39 -6.50 16.04 0.92
N SER A 40 -5.29 15.82 0.40
CA SER A 40 -4.95 14.60 -0.34
C SER A 40 -5.09 13.32 0.51
N HIS A 41 -4.72 13.37 1.79
CA HIS A 41 -4.91 12.24 2.68
C HIS A 41 -6.39 11.92 2.92
N THR A 42 -7.23 12.95 2.97
CA THR A 42 -8.68 12.82 3.14
C THR A 42 -9.33 12.24 1.90
N GLN A 43 -8.97 12.73 0.71
CA GLN A 43 -9.42 12.17 -0.57
C GLN A 43 -9.05 10.69 -0.71
N ASN A 44 -7.81 10.32 -0.38
CA ASN A 44 -7.38 8.92 -0.42
C ASN A 44 -8.14 8.04 0.57
N LYS A 45 -8.51 8.55 1.74
CA LYS A 45 -9.34 7.82 2.70
C LYS A 45 -10.76 7.62 2.21
N ILE A 46 -11.38 8.66 1.62
CA ILE A 46 -12.73 8.56 1.06
C ILE A 46 -12.73 7.52 -0.07
N LYS A 47 -11.78 7.62 -1.02
CA LYS A 47 -11.62 6.64 -2.09
C LYS A 47 -11.43 5.21 -1.57
N GLY A 48 -10.57 5.03 -0.57
CA GLY A 48 -10.29 3.72 0.01
C GLY A 48 -11.48 3.09 0.74
N VAL A 49 -12.28 3.90 1.42
CA VAL A 49 -13.48 3.44 2.13
C VAL A 49 -14.63 3.10 1.18
N SER A 50 -14.76 3.84 0.07
CA SER A 50 -15.81 3.62 -0.93
C SER A 50 -15.44 2.51 -1.92
N LEU A 51 -14.29 2.63 -2.58
CA LEU A 51 -13.89 1.79 -3.71
C LEU A 51 -12.91 0.67 -3.31
N GLY A 52 -12.13 0.87 -2.26
CA GLY A 52 -11.01 -0.01 -1.89
C GLY A 52 -9.80 0.16 -2.82
N PHE A 53 -8.60 -0.16 -2.33
CA PHE A 53 -7.37 -0.16 -3.12
C PHE A 53 -6.97 -1.58 -3.51
N HIS A 54 -6.58 -1.74 -4.78
CA HIS A 54 -6.16 -3.00 -5.37
C HIS A 54 -4.78 -2.84 -6.02
N TYR A 55 -3.79 -3.62 -5.59
CA TYR A 55 -2.41 -3.55 -6.09
C TYR A 55 -2.03 -4.89 -6.68
N LYS A 56 -1.61 -4.88 -7.94
CA LYS A 56 -1.06 -6.06 -8.62
C LYS A 56 0.45 -6.02 -8.55
N ILE A 57 1.04 -7.07 -7.99
CA ILE A 57 2.47 -7.27 -7.88
C ILE A 57 2.85 -8.42 -8.79
N ARG A 58 3.77 -8.16 -9.73
CA ARG A 58 4.31 -9.19 -10.61
C ARG A 58 5.71 -9.53 -10.19
N SER A 59 5.96 -10.82 -10.08
CA SER A 59 7.31 -11.34 -9.91
C SER A 59 8.02 -11.34 -11.27
N LEU A 60 9.16 -10.65 -11.38
CA LEU A 60 10.02 -10.73 -12.55
C LEU A 60 11.10 -11.78 -12.30
N TYR A 61 11.20 -12.75 -13.20
CA TYR A 61 12.23 -13.77 -13.15
C TYR A 61 12.81 -14.06 -14.52
N THR A 62 14.09 -14.41 -14.55
CA THR A 62 14.83 -14.67 -15.79
C THR A 62 15.33 -16.11 -15.92
N HIS A 63 15.23 -16.96 -14.88
CA HIS A 63 15.75 -18.34 -15.00
C HIS A 63 15.16 -19.42 -14.08
N PHE A 64 14.69 -19.12 -12.86
CA PHE A 64 14.08 -20.11 -11.95
C PHE A 64 12.68 -19.70 -11.49
N PRO A 65 11.60 -20.46 -11.74
CA PRO A 65 10.27 -20.07 -11.29
C PRO A 65 10.21 -19.93 -9.75
N ILE A 66 9.62 -18.83 -9.25
CA ILE A 66 9.31 -18.69 -7.82
C ILE A 66 7.92 -19.24 -7.58
N TYR A 67 7.80 -20.22 -6.71
CA TYR A 67 6.51 -20.63 -6.18
C TYR A 67 6.09 -19.70 -5.04
N ALA A 68 5.17 -18.78 -5.30
CA ALA A 68 4.49 -18.03 -4.25
C ALA A 68 3.42 -18.91 -3.58
N ILE A 69 3.83 -19.72 -2.59
CA ILE A 69 2.88 -20.55 -1.84
C ILE A 69 2.13 -19.65 -0.85
N THR A 70 0.91 -19.27 -1.19
CA THR A 70 -0.01 -18.56 -0.29
C THR A 70 -0.57 -19.52 0.75
N GLN A 71 0.19 -19.87 1.79
CA GLN A 71 -0.36 -20.56 2.96
C GLN A 71 -1.12 -19.58 3.86
N LYS A 72 -2.35 -19.18 3.50
CA LYS A 72 -3.32 -18.35 4.27
C LYS A 72 -2.83 -17.03 4.92
N THR A 73 -1.53 -16.74 4.86
CA THR A 73 -0.77 -15.63 5.42
C THR A 73 0.59 -15.70 4.74
N CYS A 74 1.00 -14.66 4.02
CA CYS A 74 2.34 -14.54 3.47
C CYS A 74 3.36 -14.50 4.62
N SER A 75 3.75 -15.65 5.17
CA SER A 75 4.39 -15.79 6.48
C SER A 75 5.83 -15.27 6.55
N LEU A 76 6.44 -14.96 5.40
CA LEU A 76 7.77 -14.34 5.32
C LEU A 76 7.75 -12.80 5.37
N VAL A 77 6.61 -12.16 5.11
CA VAL A 77 6.53 -10.69 4.98
C VAL A 77 5.44 -10.16 5.90
N TRP A 78 5.81 -9.22 6.78
CA TRP A 78 4.86 -8.57 7.65
C TRP A 78 3.91 -7.68 6.86
N MET A 79 2.61 -7.98 6.93
CA MET A 79 1.54 -7.24 6.28
C MET A 79 0.67 -6.58 7.34
N TRP A 80 0.03 -5.46 6.96
CA TRP A 80 -0.95 -4.85 7.85
C TRP A 80 -2.20 -5.73 7.97
N PRO A 81 -2.85 -5.75 9.15
CA PRO A 81 -3.94 -6.69 9.45
C PRO A 81 -5.19 -6.50 8.58
N ASP A 82 -5.39 -5.29 8.05
CA ASP A 82 -6.58 -4.94 7.26
C ASP A 82 -6.42 -5.24 5.75
N ILE A 83 -5.40 -6.03 5.36
CA ILE A 83 -5.03 -6.26 3.95
C ILE A 83 -5.15 -7.75 3.64
N ALA A 84 -5.98 -8.05 2.64
CA ALA A 84 -6.10 -9.38 2.07
C ALA A 84 -5.09 -9.55 0.94
N CYS A 85 -4.50 -10.74 0.86
CA CYS A 85 -3.52 -11.07 -0.18
C CYS A 85 -3.97 -12.36 -0.86
N SER A 86 -4.10 -12.33 -2.17
CA SER A 86 -4.49 -13.47 -3.01
C SER A 86 -3.51 -13.63 -4.17
N VAL A 87 -3.40 -14.86 -4.67
CA VAL A 87 -2.69 -15.14 -5.93
C VAL A 87 -3.72 -15.06 -7.07
N SER A 88 -3.36 -14.41 -8.16
CA SER A 88 -4.20 -14.30 -9.35
C SER A 88 -4.41 -15.67 -9.97
N GLN A 89 -5.66 -16.03 -10.26
CA GLN A 89 -5.98 -17.28 -10.98
C GLN A 89 -5.65 -17.19 -12.48
N ALA A 90 -5.66 -15.96 -13.03
CA ALA A 90 -5.39 -15.71 -14.44
C ALA A 90 -3.90 -15.82 -14.77
N GLN A 91 -3.02 -15.48 -13.82
CA GLN A 91 -1.58 -15.48 -14.02
C GLN A 91 -0.88 -15.93 -12.72
N GLY A 92 -0.24 -17.11 -12.75
CA GLY A 92 0.31 -17.76 -11.54
C GLY A 92 1.44 -17.01 -10.83
N ASP A 93 2.05 -16.01 -11.49
CA ASP A 93 3.16 -15.20 -10.96
C ASP A 93 2.72 -13.82 -10.44
N GLU A 94 1.42 -13.59 -10.33
CA GLU A 94 0.84 -12.32 -9.90
C GLU A 94 0.20 -12.43 -8.51
N LEU A 95 0.60 -11.50 -7.64
CA LEU A 95 0.06 -11.31 -6.30
C LEU A 95 -0.85 -10.09 -6.27
N ILE A 96 -2.04 -10.29 -5.73
CA ILE A 96 -3.05 -9.26 -5.56
C ILE A 96 -3.10 -8.87 -4.08
N LEU A 97 -2.96 -7.57 -3.81
CA LEU A 97 -3.18 -6.99 -2.48
C LEU A 97 -4.42 -6.12 -2.50
N GLU A 98 -5.35 -6.39 -1.58
CA GLU A 98 -6.58 -5.64 -1.41
C GLU A 98 -6.65 -5.05 -0.01
N GLY A 99 -6.99 -3.77 0.10
CA GLY A 99 -7.16 -3.13 1.39
C GLY A 99 -7.92 -1.82 1.31
N GLY A 100 -8.54 -1.43 2.42
CA GLY A 100 -9.28 -0.16 2.51
C GLY A 100 -8.37 1.07 2.57
N GLY A 101 -7.15 0.96 3.09
CA GLY A 101 -6.25 2.09 3.31
C GLY A 101 -5.02 2.11 2.40
N SER A 102 -4.85 3.16 1.59
CA SER A 102 -3.73 3.27 0.63
C SER A 102 -2.34 3.11 1.26
N ARG A 103 -2.13 3.66 2.47
CA ARG A 103 -0.85 3.57 3.17
C ARG A 103 -0.54 2.15 3.61
N GLY A 104 -1.55 1.41 4.09
CA GLY A 104 -1.37 0.02 4.49
C GLY A 104 -1.01 -0.84 3.29
N THR A 105 -1.82 -0.75 2.23
CA THR A 105 -1.63 -1.50 0.98
C THR A 105 -0.26 -1.20 0.37
N SER A 106 0.11 0.08 0.28
CA SER A 106 1.40 0.50 -0.27
C SER A 106 2.60 0.06 0.57
N ASN A 107 2.51 0.12 1.90
CA ASN A 107 3.62 -0.31 2.76
C ASN A 107 3.80 -1.83 2.70
N SER A 108 2.71 -2.59 2.65
CA SER A 108 2.77 -4.05 2.54
C SER A 108 3.33 -4.46 1.18
N ALA A 109 2.93 -3.78 0.10
CA ALA A 109 3.56 -3.94 -1.21
C ALA A 109 5.07 -3.67 -1.15
N ALA A 110 5.49 -2.56 -0.54
CA ALA A 110 6.91 -2.22 -0.41
C ALA A 110 7.71 -3.25 0.41
N SER A 111 7.11 -3.86 1.44
CA SER A 111 7.75 -4.94 2.19
C SER A 111 7.95 -6.19 1.33
N ILE A 112 7.03 -6.50 0.42
CA ILE A 112 7.18 -7.61 -0.55
C ILE A 112 8.29 -7.28 -1.55
N GLN A 113 8.40 -6.02 -1.99
CA GLN A 113 9.46 -5.59 -2.91
C GLN A 113 10.85 -5.56 -2.27
N ARG A 114 10.92 -5.39 -0.94
CA ARG A 114 12.18 -5.27 -0.18
C ARG A 114 12.33 -6.44 0.78
N PRO A 115 12.55 -7.67 0.29
CA PRO A 115 12.88 -8.77 1.18
C PRO A 115 14.18 -8.46 1.95
N PRO A 116 14.34 -8.99 3.17
CA PRO A 116 15.57 -8.82 3.93
C PRO A 116 16.76 -9.35 3.12
N THR A 117 17.76 -8.51 2.91
CA THR A 117 18.98 -8.90 2.20
C THR A 117 19.78 -9.88 3.06
N VAL A 118 19.86 -11.14 2.64
CA VAL A 118 20.77 -12.11 3.24
C VAL A 118 22.18 -11.79 2.74
N LYS A 119 22.96 -11.05 3.53
CA LYS A 119 24.39 -10.82 3.22
C LYS A 119 25.18 -12.09 3.53
N LYS A 120 25.53 -12.89 2.52
CA LYS A 120 26.58 -13.91 2.65
C LYS A 120 27.92 -13.32 2.22
N PRO A 121 29.00 -13.44 3.02
CA PRO A 121 30.33 -13.00 2.61
C PRO A 121 30.80 -13.82 1.40
N GLY A 122 31.34 -13.16 0.37
CA GLY A 122 31.91 -13.81 -0.82
C GLY A 122 30.94 -14.06 -1.98
N TYR A 123 29.64 -13.86 -1.80
CA TYR A 123 28.67 -13.85 -2.89
C TYR A 123 27.90 -12.54 -2.86
N GLN A 124 28.12 -11.67 -3.85
CA GLN A 124 27.08 -10.69 -4.21
C GLN A 124 25.92 -11.51 -4.76
N THR A 125 25.06 -11.97 -3.86
CA THR A 125 23.87 -12.74 -4.21
C THR A 125 22.90 -11.75 -4.83
N TYR A 126 23.06 -11.51 -6.13
CA TYR A 126 22.04 -10.92 -6.99
C TYR A 126 20.93 -11.96 -7.19
N LEU A 127 20.23 -12.33 -6.12
CA LEU A 127 18.88 -12.84 -6.31
C LEU A 127 18.05 -11.61 -6.67
N TRP A 128 18.05 -11.25 -7.95
CA TRP A 128 17.17 -10.23 -8.51
C TRP A 128 15.72 -10.74 -8.41
N MET A 129 15.19 -10.77 -7.20
CA MET A 129 13.76 -10.91 -6.97
C MET A 129 13.17 -9.50 -7.08
N ALA A 130 13.11 -8.97 -8.29
CA ALA A 130 12.42 -7.70 -8.55
C ALA A 130 10.93 -8.00 -8.67
N SER A 131 10.25 -8.20 -7.54
CA SER A 131 8.79 -8.07 -7.52
C SER A 131 8.46 -6.60 -7.73
N ILE A 132 7.72 -6.27 -8.78
CA ILE A 132 7.31 -4.89 -9.09
C ILE A 132 5.80 -4.74 -8.95
N VAL A 133 5.36 -3.57 -8.50
CA VAL A 133 3.93 -3.22 -8.56
C VAL A 133 3.64 -2.91 -10.02
N SER A 134 2.91 -3.80 -10.68
CA SER A 134 2.55 -3.68 -12.09
C SER A 134 1.42 -2.67 -12.27
N GLU A 135 0.43 -2.70 -11.39
CA GLU A 135 -0.76 -1.86 -11.51
C GLU A 135 -1.25 -1.42 -10.11
N ARG A 136 -1.77 -0.19 -10.04
CA ARG A 136 -2.51 0.31 -8.88
C ARG A 136 -3.90 0.71 -9.35
N GLY A 137 -4.91 0.06 -8.81
CA GLY A 137 -6.31 0.32 -9.14
C GLY A 137 -7.18 0.36 -7.88
N THR A 138 -8.48 0.38 -8.13
CA THR A 138 -9.52 0.23 -7.11
C THR A 138 -10.23 -1.11 -7.28
N VAL A 139 -10.79 -1.65 -6.20
CA VAL A 139 -11.47 -2.96 -6.24
C VAL A 139 -12.80 -2.85 -7.00
N LEU A 140 -13.52 -1.74 -6.80
CA LEU A 140 -14.65 -1.38 -7.65
C LEU A 140 -14.13 -0.47 -8.76
N GLN A 141 -14.36 -0.88 -10.01
CA GLN A 141 -14.30 0.04 -11.13
C GLN A 141 -15.57 0.88 -11.06
N THR A 142 -15.40 2.20 -11.03
CA THR A 142 -16.54 3.09 -11.30
C THR A 142 -16.73 3.01 -12.80
N ASP A 143 -17.71 2.23 -13.24
CA ASP A 143 -18.14 2.26 -14.64
C ASP A 143 -18.57 3.72 -14.94
N GLU A 144 -17.91 4.35 -15.91
CA GLU A 144 -18.40 5.62 -16.48
C GLU A 144 -19.65 5.39 -17.32
#